data_AF-A0A7I8E840-F1
#
_entry.id   AF-A0A7I8E840-F1
#
_cell.length_a   1.000
_cell.length_b   1.000
_cell.length_c   1.000
_cell.angle_alpha   90.00
_cell.angle_beta   90.00
_cell.angle_gamma   90.00
#
_symmetry.space_group_name_H-M   'P 1'
#
loop_
_entity.id
_entity.type
_entity.pdbx_description
1 polymer ?
#
loop_
_entity_poly.entity_id
_entity_poly.type
_entity_poly.pdbx_seq_one_letter_code
_entity_poly.pdbx_strand_id
1 'polypeptide(L)'
;MNGIVITWQQLLYVSLGLIVFYIAQLLFFLKRHDWAWPRHVDATGASGALADEVLALRQEVERLKIRLAALQIEPASSGGDPVGEFDDESPYAHAIRLAKQGAEASQVVSVCGLSRGEVDLIIALYRKQGHK
;
A
#
# COMPACT_ATOMS: atom_id res chain seq x y z
N MET A 1 42.37 -19.16 -51.75
CA MET A 1 41.55 -19.15 -50.52
C MET A 1 41.51 -17.72 -50.04
N ASN A 2 40.53 -16.94 -50.48
CA ASN A 2 40.46 -15.52 -50.14
C ASN A 2 39.77 -15.43 -48.78
N GLY A 3 40.54 -15.20 -47.73
CA GLY A 3 40.02 -14.97 -46.39
C GLY A 3 39.13 -13.74 -46.41
N ILE A 4 37.87 -13.90 -45.98
CA ILE A 4 36.94 -12.80 -45.78
C ILE A 4 37.53 -11.93 -44.67
N VAL A 5 38.24 -10.87 -45.05
CA VAL A 5 38.72 -9.83 -44.14
C VAL A 5 37.55 -8.94 -43.79
N ILE A 6 36.75 -9.39 -42.82
CA ILE A 6 35.75 -8.56 -42.17
C ILE A 6 36.49 -7.41 -41.50
N THR A 7 36.32 -6.20 -42.03
CA THR A 7 36.84 -5.01 -41.38
C THR A 7 35.97 -4.70 -40.16
N TRP A 8 36.57 -4.33 -39.03
CA TRP A 8 35.82 -3.97 -37.81
C TRP A 8 34.78 -2.85 -38.06
N GLN A 9 35.06 -2.00 -39.04
CA GLN A 9 34.14 -0.97 -39.52
C GLN A 9 32.88 -1.57 -40.16
N GLN A 10 33.01 -2.63 -40.97
CA GLN A 10 31.85 -3.33 -41.54
C GLN A 10 30.99 -3.97 -40.45
N LEU A 11 31.60 -4.57 -39.42
CA LEU A 11 30.84 -5.10 -38.28
C LEU A 11 30.06 -4.02 -37.52
N LEU A 12 30.66 -2.84 -37.36
CA LEU A 12 30.01 -1.71 -36.69
C LEU A 12 28.78 -1.25 -37.48
N TYR A 13 28.89 -1.08 -38.81
CA TYR A 13 27.74 -0.68 -39.63
C TYR A 13 26.63 -1.74 -39.66
N VAL A 14 27.00 -3.02 -39.75
CA VAL A 14 26.02 -4.12 -39.71
C VAL A 14 25.32 -4.19 -38.36
N SER A 15 26.06 -4.07 -37.26
CA SER A 15 25.52 -4.02 -35.90
C SER A 15 24.59 -2.81 -35.70
N LEU A 16 25.03 -1.62 -36.13
CA LEU A 16 24.24 -0.40 -36.05
C LEU A 16 22.93 -0.54 -36.84
N GLY A 17 22.99 -1.07 -38.06
CA GLY A 17 21.82 -1.35 -38.88
C GLY A 17 20.86 -2.32 -38.21
N LEU A 18 21.38 -3.41 -37.62
CA LEU A 18 20.59 -4.37 -36.86
C LEU A 18 19.93 -3.73 -35.64
N ILE A 19 20.64 -2.87 -34.90
CA ILE A 19 20.10 -2.16 -33.73
C ILE A 19 18.97 -1.24 -34.15
N VAL A 20 19.16 -0.41 -35.18
CA VAL A 20 18.12 0.50 -35.67
C VAL A 20 16.91 -0.28 -36.18
N PHE A 21 17.13 -1.36 -36.93
CA PHE A 21 16.07 -2.23 -37.41
C PHE A 21 15.29 -2.86 -36.25
N TYR A 22 15.99 -3.32 -35.22
CA TYR A 22 15.38 -3.92 -34.04
C TYR A 22 14.59 -2.89 -33.22
N ILE A 23 15.12 -1.68 -33.04
CA ILE A 23 14.41 -0.57 -32.39
C ILE A 23 13.15 -0.22 -33.19
N ALA A 24 13.23 -0.13 -34.52
CA ALA A 24 12.09 0.15 -35.37
C ALA A 24 11.03 -0.96 -35.28
N GLN A 25 11.45 -2.23 -35.29
CA GLN A 25 10.56 -3.37 -35.14
C GLN A 25 9.92 -3.41 -33.74
N LEU A 26 10.68 -3.09 -32.69
CA LEU A 26 10.21 -2.97 -31.32
C LEU A 26 9.16 -1.86 -31.23
N LEU A 27 9.46 -0.65 -31.72
CA LEU A 27 8.50 0.47 -31.74
C LEU A 27 7.26 0.16 -32.56
N PHE A 28 7.40 -0.52 -33.71
CA PHE A 28 6.27 -0.98 -34.50
C PHE A 28 5.44 -2.01 -33.75
N PHE A 29 6.08 -2.94 -33.04
CA PHE A 29 5.39 -3.95 -32.25
C PHE A 29 4.68 -3.35 -31.03
N LEU A 30 5.32 -2.42 -30.32
CA LEU A 30 4.69 -1.65 -29.25
C LEU A 30 3.51 -0.83 -29.78
N LYS A 31 3.70 -0.06 -30.84
CA LYS A 31 2.64 0.78 -31.44
C LYS A 31 1.48 -0.06 -31.99
N ARG A 32 1.75 -1.25 -32.53
CA ARG A 32 0.72 -2.19 -33.00
C ARG A 32 0.04 -2.90 -31.84
N HIS A 33 0.75 -3.15 -30.74
CA HIS A 33 0.17 -3.69 -29.52
C HIS A 33 -0.65 -2.63 -28.77
N ASP A 34 -0.26 -1.36 -28.81
CA ASP A 34 -1.01 -0.22 -28.27
C ASP A 34 -2.32 0.00 -29.04
N TRP A 35 -2.44 -0.52 -30.27
CA TRP A 35 -3.72 -0.58 -30.99
C TRP A 35 -4.60 -1.74 -30.48
N ALA A 36 -4.00 -2.85 -30.05
CA ALA A 36 -4.71 -4.04 -29.57
C ALA A 36 -4.91 -4.08 -28.05
N TRP A 37 -4.26 -3.20 -27.29
CA TRP A 37 -4.41 -3.01 -25.86
C TRP A 37 -4.77 -1.54 -25.64
N PRO A 38 -5.97 -1.23 -25.11
CA PRO A 38 -6.27 0.12 -24.63
C PRO A 38 -5.33 0.37 -23.44
N ARG A 39 -4.19 0.98 -23.73
CA ARG A 39 -3.04 1.11 -22.84
C ARG A 39 -3.01 2.53 -22.29
N HIS A 40 -2.91 2.62 -20.97
CA HIS A 40 -2.23 3.71 -20.27
C HIS A 40 -2.94 5.09 -20.14
N VAL A 41 -4.23 5.13 -19.81
CA VAL A 41 -4.82 6.36 -19.22
C VAL A 41 -4.64 6.42 -17.69
N ASP A 42 -4.43 5.30 -17.00
CA ASP A 42 -4.69 5.27 -15.55
C ASP A 42 -3.47 5.13 -14.62
N ALA A 43 -2.26 4.92 -15.13
CA ALA A 43 -1.09 4.75 -14.23
C ALA A 43 -0.69 6.07 -13.55
N THR A 44 -0.72 7.19 -14.30
CA THR A 44 -0.51 8.54 -13.76
C THR A 44 -1.78 9.11 -13.12
N GLY A 45 -2.96 8.77 -13.64
CA GLY A 45 -4.25 9.17 -13.08
C GLY A 45 -4.52 8.56 -11.70
N ALA A 46 -4.22 7.27 -11.51
CA ALA A 46 -4.37 6.61 -10.21
C ALA A 46 -3.44 7.22 -9.16
N SER A 47 -2.18 7.50 -9.49
CA SER A 47 -1.29 8.20 -8.55
C SER A 47 -1.79 9.60 -8.19
N GLY A 48 -2.40 10.31 -9.14
CA GLY A 48 -3.06 11.60 -8.88
C GLY A 48 -4.26 11.48 -7.96
N ALA A 49 -5.14 10.50 -8.20
CA ALA A 49 -6.32 10.24 -7.36
C ALA A 49 -5.93 9.85 -5.92
N LEU A 50 -4.91 9.00 -5.75
CA LEU A 50 -4.39 8.64 -4.43
C LEU A 50 -3.80 9.86 -3.70
N ALA A 51 -3.10 10.75 -4.42
CA ALA A 51 -2.56 11.96 -3.82
C ALA A 51 -3.66 12.93 -3.36
N ASP A 52 -4.74 13.03 -4.13
CA ASP A 52 -5.90 13.88 -3.81
C ASP A 52 -6.68 13.32 -2.61
N GLU A 53 -6.88 12.00 -2.54
CA GLU A 53 -7.46 11.32 -1.37
C GLU A 53 -6.63 11.57 -0.11
N VAL A 54 -5.30 11.44 -0.18
CA VAL A 54 -4.42 11.71 0.97
C VAL A 54 -4.54 13.16 1.45
N LEU A 55 -4.72 14.11 0.54
CA LEU A 55 -4.88 15.52 0.88
C LEU A 55 -6.23 15.78 1.56
N ALA A 56 -7.31 15.19 1.05
CA ALA A 56 -8.64 15.24 1.65
C ALA A 56 -8.64 14.65 3.07
N LEU A 57 -8.07 13.45 3.26
CA LEU A 57 -7.98 12.82 4.59
C LEU A 57 -7.17 13.66 5.58
N ARG A 58 -6.09 14.31 5.13
CA ARG A 58 -5.30 15.19 6.00
C ARG A 58 -6.11 16.39 6.49
N GLN A 59 -6.92 16.99 5.62
CA GLN A 59 -7.79 18.10 6.00
C GLN A 59 -8.86 17.67 7.00
N GLU A 60 -9.44 16.47 6.83
CA GLU A 60 -10.42 15.93 7.78
C GLU A 60 -9.80 15.67 9.15
N VAL A 61 -8.59 15.11 9.20
CA VAL A 61 -7.86 14.90 10.45
C VAL A 61 -7.58 16.23 11.15
N GLU A 62 -7.18 17.26 10.42
CA GLU A 62 -6.93 18.58 10.99
C GLU A 62 -8.22 19.20 11.54
N ARG A 63 -9.33 19.08 10.81
CA ARG A 63 -10.66 19.53 11.26
C ARG A 63 -11.11 18.80 12.53
N LEU A 64 -10.90 17.49 12.61
CA LEU A 64 -11.23 16.69 13.79
C LEU A 64 -10.36 17.07 14.99
N LYS A 65 -9.06 17.29 14.77
CA LYS A 65 -8.14 17.77 15.82
C LYS A 65 -8.57 19.13 16.36
N ILE A 66 -8.97 20.07 15.50
CA ILE A 66 -9.47 21.38 15.93
C ILE A 66 -10.75 21.24 16.76
N ARG A 67 -11.68 20.35 16.36
CA ARG A 67 -12.91 20.07 17.13
C ARG A 67 -12.60 19.46 18.50
N LEU A 68 -11.67 18.52 18.56
CA LEU A 68 -11.24 17.92 19.83
C LEU A 68 -10.55 18.94 20.72
N ALA A 69 -9.68 19.79 20.17
CA ALA A 69 -9.07 20.88 20.91
C ALA A 69 -10.12 21.87 21.43
N ALA A 70 -11.14 22.20 20.62
CA ALA A 70 -12.24 23.06 21.05
C ALA A 70 -13.08 22.42 22.17
N LEU A 71 -13.35 21.10 22.11
CA LEU A 71 -14.04 20.38 23.18
C LEU A 71 -13.18 20.22 24.45
N GLN A 72 -11.86 20.04 24.30
CA GLN A 72 -10.95 19.93 25.45
C GLN A 72 -10.70 21.28 26.14
N ILE A 73 -10.88 22.38 25.42
CA ILE A 73 -10.75 23.74 25.97
C ILE A 73 -12.05 24.19 26.67
N GLU A 74 -13.20 23.51 26.50
CA GLU A 74 -14.33 23.69 27.41
C GLU A 74 -13.93 23.16 28.81
N PRO A 75 -13.69 24.06 29.78
CA PRO A 75 -13.05 23.68 31.01
C PRO A 75 -14.09 23.10 31.97
N ALA A 76 -13.82 21.88 32.44
CA ALA A 76 -13.80 21.54 33.86
C ALA A 76 -14.91 22.19 34.74
N SER A 77 -16.17 21.98 34.39
CA SER A 77 -17.31 22.35 35.25
C SER A 77 -18.44 21.32 35.21
N SER A 78 -18.07 20.05 35.26
CA SER A 78 -18.91 19.01 35.89
C SER A 78 -17.98 18.00 36.51
N GLY A 79 -17.79 18.14 37.82
CA GLY A 79 -17.05 17.19 38.63
C GLY A 79 -17.79 15.85 38.67
N GLY A 80 -17.00 14.78 38.55
CA GLY A 80 -17.46 13.41 38.74
C GLY A 80 -16.57 12.46 37.97
N ASP A 81 -15.59 11.86 38.67
CA ASP A 81 -15.15 10.52 38.32
C ASP A 81 -16.40 9.64 38.11
N PRO A 82 -16.43 8.87 37.01
CA PRO A 82 -15.91 7.53 37.15
C PRO A 82 -14.94 7.12 36.02
N VAL A 83 -13.92 6.42 36.46
CA VAL A 83 -13.27 5.29 35.78
C VAL A 83 -14.27 4.46 34.94
N GLY A 84 -13.94 4.19 33.67
CA GLY A 84 -14.59 3.23 32.76
C GLY A 84 -15.82 3.82 32.07
N GLU A 85 -16.06 3.75 30.76
CA GLU A 85 -15.73 2.72 29.78
C GLU A 85 -16.02 3.39 28.42
N PHE A 86 -14.99 3.88 27.71
CA PHE A 86 -15.15 4.01 26.26
C PHE A 86 -14.92 2.60 25.70
N ASP A 87 -15.97 1.77 25.77
CA ASP A 87 -16.03 0.42 25.20
C ASP A 87 -16.18 0.43 23.66
N ASP A 88 -15.56 1.43 23.02
CA ASP A 88 -15.33 1.48 21.57
C ASP A 88 -13.87 1.13 21.27
N GLU A 89 -13.33 0.15 22.00
CA GLU A 89 -12.09 -0.48 21.58
C GLU A 89 -12.40 -1.24 20.29
N SER A 90 -11.96 -0.68 19.15
CA SER A 90 -12.08 -1.32 17.84
C SER A 90 -11.81 -2.83 17.98
N PRO A 91 -12.64 -3.72 17.40
CA PRO A 91 -12.47 -5.15 17.54
C PRO A 91 -11.05 -5.65 17.21
N TYR A 92 -10.36 -4.92 16.34
CA TYR A 92 -8.94 -5.10 16.03
C TYR A 92 -8.01 -4.78 17.20
N ALA A 93 -8.20 -3.66 17.89
CA ALA A 93 -7.41 -3.28 19.07
C ALA A 93 -7.58 -4.31 20.19
N HIS A 94 -8.80 -4.78 20.41
CA HIS A 94 -9.08 -5.85 21.37
C HIS A 94 -8.39 -7.17 20.97
N ALA A 95 -8.44 -7.54 19.69
CA ALA A 95 -7.77 -8.74 19.17
C ALA A 95 -6.24 -8.67 19.30
N ILE A 96 -5.64 -7.51 19.06
CA ILE A 96 -4.20 -7.29 19.22
C ILE A 96 -3.79 -7.43 20.69
N ARG A 97 -4.60 -6.92 21.62
CA ARG A 97 -4.33 -7.07 23.07
C ARG A 97 -4.40 -8.53 23.49
N LEU A 98 -5.43 -9.26 23.06
CA LEU A 98 -5.55 -10.69 23.34
C LEU A 98 -4.39 -11.49 22.71
N ALA A 99 -3.97 -11.15 21.49
CA ALA A 99 -2.81 -11.76 20.85
C ALA A 99 -1.50 -11.52 21.62
N LYS A 100 -1.29 -10.31 22.16
CA LYS A 100 -0.15 -9.98 23.03
C LYS A 100 -0.16 -10.73 24.35
N GLN A 101 -1.35 -11.04 24.88
CA GLN A 101 -1.54 -11.85 26.09
C GLN A 101 -1.41 -13.36 25.83
N GLY A 102 -1.22 -13.77 24.58
CA GLY A 102 -1.05 -15.18 24.21
C GLY A 102 -2.36 -15.94 24.02
N ALA A 103 -3.49 -15.25 23.86
CA ALA A 103 -4.79 -15.89 23.64
C ALA A 103 -4.80 -16.72 22.34
N GLU A 104 -5.58 -17.80 22.35
CA GLU A 104 -5.77 -18.68 21.21
C GLU A 104 -6.72 -18.08 20.16
N ALA A 105 -6.49 -18.41 18.88
CA ALA A 105 -7.22 -17.82 17.76
C ALA A 105 -8.74 -18.06 17.84
N SER A 106 -9.16 -19.21 18.37
CA SER A 106 -10.58 -19.54 18.56
C SER A 106 -11.28 -18.60 19.55
N GLN A 107 -10.58 -18.19 20.62
CA GLN A 107 -11.13 -17.30 21.63
C GLN A 107 -11.25 -15.87 21.08
N VAL A 108 -10.24 -15.39 20.39
CA VAL A 108 -10.24 -14.04 19.79
C VAL A 108 -11.30 -13.88 18.70
N VAL A 109 -11.55 -14.91 17.88
CA VAL A 109 -12.64 -14.89 16.90
C VAL A 109 -14.01 -14.76 17.57
N SER A 110 -14.24 -15.50 18.67
CA SER A 110 -15.52 -15.48 19.38
C SER A 110 -15.80 -14.16 20.11
N VAL A 111 -14.74 -13.49 20.57
CA VAL A 111 -14.83 -12.25 21.36
C VAL A 111 -14.86 -11.01 20.47
N CYS A 112 -14.03 -10.98 19.41
CA CYS A 112 -13.88 -9.80 18.56
C CYS A 112 -14.73 -9.84 17.28
N GLY A 113 -15.37 -10.95 16.93
CA GLY A 113 -16.16 -11.06 15.70
C GLY A 113 -15.35 -10.90 14.40
N LEU A 114 -14.05 -11.16 14.46
CA LEU A 114 -13.13 -11.08 13.31
C LEU A 114 -13.08 -12.39 12.53
N SER A 115 -12.68 -12.33 11.25
CA SER A 115 -12.48 -13.55 10.47
C SER A 115 -11.34 -14.39 11.04
N ARG A 116 -11.48 -15.72 11.00
CA ARG A 116 -10.46 -16.65 11.50
C ARG A 116 -9.08 -16.41 10.88
N GLY A 117 -9.04 -16.06 9.60
CA GLY A 117 -7.79 -15.74 8.89
C GLY A 117 -7.16 -14.43 9.36
N GLU A 118 -7.96 -13.42 9.72
CA GLU A 118 -7.47 -12.14 10.25
C GLU A 118 -6.87 -12.31 11.64
N VAL A 119 -7.55 -13.08 12.50
CA VAL A 119 -7.09 -13.36 13.85
C VAL A 119 -5.78 -14.16 13.86
N ASP A 120 -5.67 -15.17 12.99
CA ASP A 120 -4.45 -16.00 12.88
C ASP A 120 -3.24 -15.14 12.46
N LEU A 121 -3.46 -14.21 11.52
CA LEU A 121 -2.44 -13.24 11.11
C LEU A 121 -2.01 -12.31 12.26
N ILE A 122 -2.97 -11.77 13.01
CA ILE A 122 -2.69 -10.89 14.16
C ILE A 122 -1.86 -11.64 15.21
N ILE A 123 -2.26 -12.87 15.56
CA ILE A 123 -1.54 -13.68 16.56
C ILE A 123 -0.12 -14.00 16.08
N ALA A 124 0.05 -14.40 14.82
CA ALA A 124 1.37 -14.67 14.24
C ALA A 124 2.29 -13.44 14.27
N LEU A 125 1.74 -12.26 13.97
CA LEU A 125 2.49 -11.01 13.92
C LEU A 125 2.92 -10.53 15.31
N TYR A 126 1.99 -10.50 16.28
CA TYR A 126 2.23 -9.90 17.59
C TYR A 126 2.92 -10.85 18.58
N ARG A 127 2.73 -12.17 18.46
CA ARG A 127 3.50 -13.15 19.25
C ARG A 127 5.01 -13.06 18.96
N LYS A 128 5.37 -12.82 17.69
CA LYS A 128 6.77 -12.64 17.28
C LYS A 128 7.38 -11.32 17.77
N GLN A 129 6.57 -10.27 17.91
CA GLN A 129 7.01 -8.94 18.37
C GLN A 129 7.13 -8.82 19.89
N GLY A 130 6.35 -9.58 20.66
CA GLY A 130 6.40 -9.59 22.13
C GLY A 130 7.61 -10.33 22.73
N HIS A 131 8.41 -11.00 21.91
CA HIS A 131 9.61 -11.74 22.33
C HIS A 131 10.88 -10.92 22.04
N LYS A 132 11.02 -9.76 22.67
CA LYS A 132 12.24 -8.95 22.66
C LYS A 132 12.69 -8.61 24.07
#